data_AF-A0A961EA92-F1
#
_entry.id   AF-A0A961EA92-F1
#
_cell.length_a   1.000
_cell.length_b   1.000
_cell.length_c   1.000
_cell.angle_alpha   90.00
_cell.angle_beta   90.00
_cell.angle_gamma   90.00
#
_symmetry.space_group_name_H-M   'P 1'
#
loop_
_entity.id
_entity.type
_entity.pdbx_description
1 polymer ?
#
loop_
_entity_poly.entity_id
_entity_poly.type
_entity_poly.pdbx_seq_one_letter_code
_entity_poly.pdbx_strand_id
1 'polypeptide(L)'
;MSTAEEHYQQAAALLAKVYTSDSTADEDPLTVATVAQVHAVLAVATVLNDILTRMPEPTRNIRVNSTPPSAWDRARNRCRSCGASILWCTTDGGKSMPVDAEPAAFGNVFVEPDASGRGLLARVSSAPTLEDDDGPRYLSHHVTCPKADLHRKSGVQR
;
A
#
# COMPACT_ATOMS: atom_id res chain seq x y z
N MET A 1 32.17 -6.13 15.59
CA MET A 1 31.68 -7.12 14.60
C MET A 1 30.17 -7.18 14.77
N SER A 2 29.40 -7.19 13.68
CA SER A 2 27.93 -7.13 13.75
C SER A 2 27.38 -8.44 14.32
N THR A 3 26.36 -8.37 15.17
CA THR A 3 25.66 -9.52 15.75
C THR A 3 25.13 -10.49 14.68
N ALA A 4 24.84 -9.99 13.48
CA ALA A 4 24.42 -10.79 12.34
C ALA A 4 25.54 -11.70 11.81
N GLU A 5 26.79 -11.25 11.86
CA GLU A 5 27.94 -12.03 11.40
C GLU A 5 28.30 -13.13 12.39
N GLU A 6 28.16 -12.86 13.69
CA GLU A 6 28.31 -13.88 14.74
C GLU A 6 27.23 -14.97 14.61
N HIS A 7 25.98 -14.59 14.37
CA HIS A 7 24.89 -15.55 14.15
C HIS A 7 25.10 -16.39 12.88
N TYR A 8 25.61 -15.79 11.80
CA TYR A 8 25.93 -16.52 10.57
C TYR A 8 27.04 -17.56 10.80
N GLN A 9 28.11 -17.17 11.49
CA GLN A 9 29.23 -18.07 11.82
C GLN A 9 28.76 -19.21 12.74
N GLN A 10 27.87 -18.93 13.68
CA GLN A 10 27.32 -19.94 14.59
C GLN A 10 26.38 -20.92 13.89
N ALA A 11 25.55 -20.45 12.94
CA ALA A 11 24.72 -21.30 12.09
C ALA A 11 25.57 -22.19 11.16
N ALA A 12 26.62 -21.63 10.55
CA ALA A 12 27.55 -22.39 9.71
C ALA A 12 28.28 -23.50 10.49
N ALA A 13 28.69 -23.21 11.74
CA ALA A 13 29.34 -24.19 12.61
C ALA A 13 28.40 -25.32 13.05
N LEU A 14 27.11 -25.04 13.24
CA LEU A 14 26.10 -26.06 13.55
C LEU A 14 25.84 -26.96 12.34
N LEU A 15 25.71 -26.39 11.14
CA LEU A 15 25.56 -27.15 9.90
C LEU A 15 26.76 -28.06 9.63
N ALA A 16 27.98 -27.58 9.86
CA ALA A 16 29.18 -28.39 9.72
C ALA A 16 29.21 -29.60 10.69
N LYS A 17 28.77 -29.40 11.94
CA LYS A 17 28.69 -30.50 12.93
C LYS A 17 27.67 -31.56 12.54
N VAL A 18 26.50 -31.14 12.06
CA VAL A 18 25.44 -32.03 11.57
C VAL A 18 25.92 -32.85 10.36
N TYR A 19 26.70 -32.25 9.46
CA TYR A 19 27.25 -32.96 8.30
C TYR A 19 28.31 -34.00 8.68
N THR A 20 29.05 -33.80 9.79
CA THR A 20 30.10 -34.71 10.23
C THR A 20 29.64 -35.86 11.13
N SER A 21 28.46 -35.76 11.76
CA SER A 21 27.99 -36.75 12.74
C SER A 21 27.21 -37.93 12.16
N ASP A 22 26.81 -37.90 10.89
CA ASP A 22 25.89 -38.90 10.32
C ASP A 22 26.46 -39.66 9.10
N SER A 23 27.77 -39.53 8.85
CA SER A 23 28.47 -40.41 7.90
C SER A 23 28.84 -41.74 8.57
N THR A 24 27.83 -42.52 8.94
CA THR A 24 27.98 -43.97 9.01
C THR A 24 27.34 -44.53 7.75
N ALA A 25 28.18 -45.09 6.90
CA ALA A 25 27.86 -45.58 5.57
C ALA A 25 26.83 -46.72 5.61
N ASP A 26 25.53 -46.42 5.49
CA ASP A 26 24.53 -47.31 4.84
C ASP A 26 23.14 -46.66 4.60
N GLU A 27 23.02 -45.33 4.50
CA GLU A 27 21.70 -44.69 4.32
C GLU A 27 21.48 -44.20 2.88
N ASP A 28 20.30 -44.49 2.33
CA ASP A 28 19.87 -44.10 0.98
C ASP A 28 20.05 -42.57 0.79
N PRO A 29 20.77 -42.11 -0.25
CA PRO A 29 21.02 -40.68 -0.48
C PRO A 29 19.75 -39.83 -0.57
N LEU A 30 18.60 -40.43 -0.91
CA LEU A 30 17.31 -39.74 -0.89
C LEU A 30 16.85 -39.39 0.53
N THR A 31 17.09 -40.27 1.52
CA THR A 31 16.72 -40.07 2.93
C THR A 31 17.54 -38.95 3.56
N VAL A 32 18.85 -38.91 3.29
CA VAL A 32 19.77 -37.87 3.79
C VAL A 32 19.41 -36.49 3.22
N ALA A 33 19.03 -36.42 1.93
CA ALA A 33 18.58 -35.17 1.31
C ALA A 33 17.29 -34.64 1.93
N THR A 34 16.32 -35.51 2.24
CA THR A 34 15.08 -35.11 2.94
C THR A 34 15.35 -34.62 4.36
N VAL A 35 16.24 -35.27 5.13
CA VAL A 35 16.59 -34.84 6.49
C VAL A 35 17.27 -33.47 6.48
N ALA A 36 18.19 -33.24 5.54
CA ALA A 36 18.83 -31.94 5.36
C ALA A 36 17.83 -30.82 5.01
N GLN A 37 16.85 -31.12 4.14
CA GLN A 37 15.78 -30.18 3.80
C GLN A 37 14.89 -29.87 5.01
N VAL A 38 14.51 -30.87 5.80
CA VAL A 38 13.69 -30.69 7.02
C VAL A 38 14.44 -29.84 8.06
N HIS A 39 15.74 -30.07 8.24
CA HIS A 39 16.57 -29.27 9.16
C HIS A 39 16.75 -27.83 8.68
N ALA A 40 16.90 -27.60 7.36
CA ALA A 40 16.94 -26.25 6.81
C ALA A 40 15.63 -25.49 7.04
N VAL A 41 14.48 -26.14 6.83
CA VAL A 41 13.16 -25.56 7.11
C VAL A 41 13.00 -25.25 8.59
N LEU A 42 13.42 -26.16 9.48
CA LEU A 42 13.34 -25.95 10.92
C LEU A 42 14.24 -24.78 11.38
N ALA A 43 15.44 -24.63 10.80
CA ALA A 43 16.33 -23.51 11.08
C ALA A 43 15.71 -22.17 10.64
N VAL A 44 15.12 -22.10 9.44
CA VAL A 44 14.41 -20.91 8.96
C VAL A 44 13.22 -20.58 9.86
N ALA A 45 12.41 -21.59 10.22
CA ALA A 45 11.27 -21.42 11.11
C ALA A 45 11.69 -20.89 12.50
N THR A 46 12.82 -21.38 13.02
CA THR A 46 13.35 -20.94 14.32
C THR A 46 13.84 -19.49 14.27
N VAL A 47 14.55 -19.10 13.20
CA VAL A 47 14.99 -17.71 13.00
C VAL A 47 13.79 -16.77 12.84
N LEU A 48 12.79 -17.16 12.06
CA LEU A 48 11.56 -16.37 11.91
C LEU A 48 10.82 -16.25 13.24
N ASN A 49 10.69 -17.33 14.00
CA ASN A 49 10.05 -17.29 15.32
C ASN A 49 10.84 -16.43 16.32
N ASP A 50 12.17 -16.50 16.35
CA ASP A 50 13.00 -15.65 17.20
C ASP A 50 12.89 -14.17 16.81
N ILE A 51 12.89 -13.85 15.50
CA ILE A 51 12.63 -12.49 15.01
C ILE A 51 11.25 -12.03 15.49
N LEU A 52 10.21 -12.84 15.28
CA LEU A 52 8.83 -12.47 15.59
C LEU A 52 8.57 -12.32 17.11
N THR A 53 9.25 -13.12 17.93
CA THR A 53 9.11 -13.11 19.40
C THR A 53 10.03 -12.11 20.10
N ARG A 54 11.14 -11.70 19.45
CA ARG A 54 12.01 -10.59 19.91
C ARG A 54 11.58 -9.22 19.40
N MET A 55 10.60 -9.15 18.48
CA MET A 55 9.89 -7.90 18.30
C MET A 55 9.28 -7.53 19.66
N PRO A 56 9.60 -6.35 20.23
CA PRO A 56 8.89 -5.91 21.41
C PRO A 56 7.40 -5.96 21.09
N GLU A 57 6.58 -6.47 22.03
CA GLU A 57 5.13 -6.44 21.90
C GLU A 57 4.70 -5.11 21.28
N PRO A 58 3.77 -5.09 20.30
CA PRO A 58 3.34 -3.84 19.71
C PRO A 58 2.88 -2.96 20.85
N THR A 59 3.70 -1.98 21.21
CA THR A 59 3.42 -1.07 22.30
C THR A 59 2.09 -0.45 21.93
N ARG A 60 1.06 -0.81 22.70
CA ARG A 60 -0.36 -0.47 22.48
C ARG A 60 -0.61 1.02 22.77
N ASN A 61 0.38 1.84 22.45
CA ASN A 61 0.57 3.24 22.75
C ASN A 61 1.61 3.87 21.80
N ILE A 62 1.70 3.42 20.54
CA ILE A 62 2.16 4.30 19.46
C ILE A 62 1.28 5.54 19.51
N ARG A 63 1.85 6.66 19.96
CA ARG A 63 1.32 7.99 19.69
C ARG A 63 1.41 8.17 18.18
N VAL A 64 0.35 7.82 17.46
CA VAL A 64 0.18 8.08 16.02
C VAL A 64 0.08 9.59 15.79
N ASN A 65 1.15 10.34 16.01
CA ASN A 65 1.26 11.76 15.66
C ASN A 65 2.75 12.01 15.42
N SER A 66 3.19 12.31 14.19
CA SER A 66 3.38 13.71 13.79
C SER A 66 3.34 13.97 12.28
N THR A 67 3.11 12.97 11.42
CA THR A 67 2.95 13.25 9.98
C THR A 67 1.55 13.82 9.77
N PRO A 68 1.40 15.08 9.33
CA PRO A 68 0.08 15.60 8.99
C PRO A 68 -0.55 14.69 7.93
N PRO A 69 -1.86 14.43 7.99
CA PRO A 69 -2.54 13.64 6.97
C PRO A 69 -2.27 14.25 5.60
N SER A 70 -2.01 13.38 4.62
CA SER A 70 -1.70 13.79 3.25
C SER A 70 -2.86 14.58 2.63
N ALA A 71 -2.61 15.30 1.54
CA ALA A 71 -3.68 15.96 0.80
C ALA A 71 -4.81 14.98 0.42
N TRP A 72 -4.44 13.74 0.05
CA TRP A 72 -5.37 12.67 -0.27
C TRP A 72 -6.27 12.29 0.92
N ASP A 73 -5.69 12.10 2.11
CA ASP A 73 -6.44 11.77 3.32
C ASP A 73 -7.40 12.90 3.73
N ARG A 74 -6.95 14.16 3.60
CA ARG A 74 -7.75 15.34 3.95
C ARG A 74 -8.92 15.55 2.99
N ALA A 75 -8.70 15.31 1.70
CA ALA A 75 -9.70 15.50 0.67
C ALA A 75 -10.76 14.38 0.66
N ARG A 76 -10.45 13.22 1.24
CA ARG A 76 -11.32 12.04 1.18
C ARG A 76 -12.57 12.20 2.03
N ASN A 77 -13.72 11.94 1.43
CA ASN A 77 -15.03 12.04 2.09
C ASN A 77 -16.02 11.02 1.50
N ARG A 78 -17.27 11.05 1.95
CA ARG A 78 -18.39 10.32 1.36
C ARG A 78 -19.40 11.30 0.76
N CYS A 79 -19.93 10.95 -0.40
CA CYS A 79 -21.04 11.66 -1.01
C CYS A 79 -22.25 11.59 -0.08
N ARG A 80 -22.86 12.74 0.20
CA ARG A 80 -23.99 12.84 1.14
C ARG A 80 -25.26 12.18 0.62
N SER A 81 -25.40 12.00 -0.69
CA SER A 81 -26.60 11.41 -1.31
C SER A 81 -26.47 9.90 -1.53
N CYS A 82 -25.39 9.47 -2.18
CA CYS A 82 -25.22 8.06 -2.56
C CYS A 82 -24.29 7.28 -1.60
N GLY A 83 -23.54 7.96 -0.72
CA GLY A 83 -22.62 7.31 0.23
C GLY A 83 -21.27 6.87 -0.34
N ALA A 84 -21.07 6.96 -1.66
CA ALA A 84 -19.83 6.58 -2.31
C ALA A 84 -18.64 7.41 -1.81
N SER A 85 -17.45 6.81 -1.79
CA SER A 85 -16.21 7.53 -1.47
C SER A 85 -15.88 8.53 -2.57
N ILE A 86 -15.51 9.74 -2.18
CA ILE A 86 -15.14 10.84 -3.06
C ILE A 86 -13.89 11.56 -2.56
N LEU A 87 -13.26 12.30 -3.44
CA LEU A 87 -12.23 13.28 -3.14
C LEU A 87 -12.79 14.68 -3.42
N TRP A 88 -12.62 15.59 -2.47
CA TRP A 88 -12.90 17.02 -2.70
C TRP A 88 -11.65 17.69 -3.26
N CYS A 89 -11.71 18.01 -4.55
CA CYS A 89 -10.64 18.71 -5.26
C CYS A 89 -11.07 20.14 -5.58
N THR A 90 -10.10 20.98 -5.92
CA THR A 90 -10.31 22.31 -6.47
C THR A 90 -9.91 22.28 -7.95
N THR A 91 -10.73 22.81 -8.85
CA THR A 91 -10.37 22.96 -10.25
C THR A 91 -9.30 24.05 -10.42
N ASP A 92 -8.63 24.08 -11.56
CA ASP A 92 -7.81 25.21 -12.01
C ASP A 92 -8.51 26.58 -11.85
N GLY A 93 -9.80 26.66 -12.16
CA GLY A 93 -10.64 27.85 -11.96
C GLY A 93 -11.08 28.11 -10.51
N GLY A 94 -10.51 27.43 -9.51
CA GLY A 94 -10.78 27.65 -8.08
C GLY A 94 -12.13 27.09 -7.58
N LYS A 95 -12.85 26.30 -8.38
CA LYS A 95 -14.14 25.74 -7.98
C LYS A 95 -13.96 24.39 -7.31
N SER A 96 -14.74 24.11 -6.26
CA SER A 96 -14.73 22.78 -5.66
C SER A 96 -15.43 21.77 -6.56
N MET A 97 -14.80 20.61 -6.77
CA MET A 97 -15.30 19.52 -7.59
C MET A 97 -15.20 18.19 -6.83
N PRO A 98 -16.31 17.45 -6.65
CA PRO A 98 -16.23 16.09 -6.14
C PRO A 98 -15.75 15.17 -7.27
N VAL A 99 -14.71 14.40 -6.97
CA VAL A 99 -14.09 13.42 -7.87
C VAL A 99 -14.26 12.04 -7.24
N ASP A 100 -14.46 11.02 -8.06
CA ASP A 100 -14.50 9.66 -7.57
C ASP A 100 -13.19 9.28 -6.89
N ALA A 101 -13.35 8.58 -5.78
CA ALA A 101 -12.26 8.10 -4.95
C ALA A 101 -11.29 7.14 -5.65
N GLU A 102 -11.81 6.39 -6.60
CA GLU A 102 -11.14 5.30 -7.29
C GLU A 102 -10.85 5.75 -8.72
N PRO A 103 -9.64 5.50 -9.27
CA PRO A 103 -9.36 5.79 -10.66
C PRO A 103 -10.25 4.98 -11.61
N ALA A 104 -10.52 5.55 -12.78
CA ALA A 104 -11.28 4.94 -13.86
C ALA A 104 -10.40 4.83 -15.11
N ALA A 105 -10.42 3.68 -15.77
CA ALA A 105 -9.63 3.43 -16.99
C ALA A 105 -9.88 4.47 -18.09
N PHE A 106 -11.10 5.00 -18.18
CA PHE A 106 -11.50 6.03 -19.13
C PHE A 106 -11.84 7.37 -18.45
N GLY A 107 -11.25 7.62 -17.27
CA GLY A 107 -11.35 8.90 -16.59
C GLY A 107 -10.73 10.03 -17.42
N ASN A 108 -11.20 11.26 -17.20
CA ASN A 108 -10.68 12.46 -17.85
C ASN A 108 -10.24 13.54 -16.85
N VAL A 109 -10.18 13.20 -15.57
CA VAL A 109 -9.75 14.10 -14.49
C VAL A 109 -8.39 13.63 -13.97
N PHE A 110 -7.40 14.52 -14.01
CA PHE A 110 -6.12 14.34 -13.36
C PHE A 110 -6.16 15.00 -11.98
N VAL A 111 -5.69 14.31 -10.96
CA VAL A 111 -5.69 14.79 -9.58
C VAL A 111 -4.27 14.80 -9.04
N GLU A 112 -3.83 15.95 -8.56
CA GLU A 112 -2.51 16.16 -7.97
C GLU A 112 -2.61 16.98 -6.68
N PRO A 113 -1.69 16.85 -5.72
CA PRO A 113 -1.60 17.78 -4.61
C PRO A 113 -1.39 19.21 -5.09
N ASP A 114 -2.06 20.17 -4.45
CA ASP A 114 -1.80 21.59 -4.70
C ASP A 114 -0.38 21.99 -4.25
N ALA A 115 0.06 23.20 -4.62
CA ALA A 115 1.38 23.72 -4.26
C ALA A 115 1.62 23.79 -2.74
N SER A 116 0.56 23.78 -1.92
CA SER A 116 0.68 23.76 -0.46
C SER A 116 0.82 22.34 0.11
N GLY A 117 0.57 21.31 -0.71
CA GLY A 117 0.53 19.91 -0.30
C GLY A 117 -0.62 19.56 0.65
N ARG A 118 -1.61 20.45 0.81
CA ARG A 118 -2.71 20.28 1.77
C ARG A 118 -4.06 19.98 1.12
N GLY A 119 -4.25 20.44 -0.12
CA GLY A 119 -5.43 20.18 -0.92
C GLY A 119 -5.10 19.43 -2.21
N LEU A 120 -6.13 19.06 -2.95
CA LEU A 120 -6.01 18.43 -4.26
C LEU A 120 -6.47 19.40 -5.35
N LEU A 121 -5.70 19.51 -6.41
CA LEU A 121 -6.03 20.18 -7.65
C LEU A 121 -6.55 19.14 -8.65
N ALA A 122 -7.63 19.47 -9.34
CA ALA A 122 -8.20 18.65 -10.40
C ALA A 122 -8.15 19.37 -11.75
N ARG A 123 -7.53 18.74 -12.74
CA ARG A 123 -7.46 19.22 -14.12
C ARG A 123 -8.33 18.31 -15.00
N VAL A 124 -9.29 18.91 -15.70
CA VAL A 124 -10.17 18.17 -16.61
C VAL A 124 -9.59 18.25 -18.02
N SER A 125 -9.30 17.11 -18.64
CA SER A 125 -8.93 17.07 -20.07
C SER A 125 -10.19 16.83 -20.92
N SER A 126 -10.37 17.65 -21.95
CA SER A 126 -11.45 17.51 -22.94
C SER A 126 -11.10 16.53 -24.06
N ALA A 127 -9.82 16.24 -24.26
CA ALA A 127 -9.31 15.29 -25.23
C ALA A 127 -8.09 14.59 -24.61
N PRO A 128 -8.31 13.61 -23.71
CA PRO A 128 -7.20 12.92 -23.05
C PRO A 128 -6.39 12.18 -24.11
N THR A 129 -5.22 12.74 -24.44
CA THR A 129 -4.28 12.10 -25.36
C THR A 129 -3.55 10.98 -24.62
N LEU A 130 -2.90 10.09 -25.38
CA LEU A 130 -1.98 9.10 -24.80
C LEU A 130 -0.72 9.75 -24.21
N GLU A 131 -0.47 11.03 -24.52
CA GLU A 131 0.66 11.83 -24.02
C GLU A 131 0.34 12.53 -22.69
N ASP A 132 -0.95 12.62 -22.31
CA ASP A 132 -1.39 13.14 -21.02
C ASP A 132 -1.11 12.09 -19.94
N ASP A 133 0.14 12.07 -19.46
CA ASP A 133 0.70 11.36 -18.29
C ASP A 133 0.13 9.96 -17.96
N ASP A 134 1.00 8.95 -17.83
CA ASP A 134 0.68 7.57 -17.39
C ASP A 134 0.08 7.46 -15.96
N GLY A 135 -0.29 8.59 -15.36
CA GLY A 135 -0.90 8.68 -14.04
C GLY A 135 -2.36 8.21 -14.00
N PRO A 136 -2.87 7.92 -12.78
CA PRO A 136 -4.25 7.51 -12.58
C PRO A 136 -5.21 8.61 -13.04
N ARG A 137 -6.22 8.23 -13.82
CA ARG A 137 -7.29 9.10 -14.30
C ARG A 137 -8.55 8.85 -13.49
N TYR A 138 -9.32 9.90 -13.22
CA TYR A 138 -10.52 9.86 -12.40
C TYR A 138 -11.72 10.43 -13.16
N LEU A 139 -12.90 10.26 -12.59
CA LEU A 139 -14.15 10.84 -13.07
C LEU A 139 -14.70 11.85 -12.07
N SER A 140 -15.38 12.88 -12.57
CA SER A 140 -16.19 13.72 -11.68
C SER A 140 -17.34 12.87 -11.11
N HIS A 141 -17.50 12.90 -9.79
CA HIS A 141 -18.57 12.16 -9.13
C HIS A 141 -19.97 12.62 -9.57
N HIS A 142 -20.11 13.85 -10.08
CA HIS A 142 -21.39 14.29 -10.64
C HIS A 142 -21.87 13.44 -11.83
N VAL A 143 -20.96 12.76 -12.52
CA VAL A 143 -21.27 11.88 -13.66
C VAL A 143 -21.66 10.48 -13.19
N THR A 144 -20.99 9.97 -12.15
CA THR A 144 -21.16 8.59 -11.65
C THR A 144 -22.18 8.48 -10.52
N CYS A 145 -22.55 9.59 -9.87
CA CYS A 145 -23.50 9.58 -8.77
C CYS A 145 -24.92 9.26 -9.26
N PRO A 146 -25.57 8.18 -8.76
CA PRO A 146 -26.94 7.85 -9.13
C PRO A 146 -27.98 8.86 -8.62
N LYS A 147 -27.58 9.78 -7.75
CA LYS A 147 -28.42 10.85 -7.18
C LYS A 147 -27.88 12.24 -7.54
N ALA A 148 -27.17 12.36 -8.66
CA ALA A 148 -26.54 13.60 -9.10
C ALA A 148 -27.53 14.78 -9.22
N ASP A 149 -28.78 14.50 -9.61
CA ASP A 149 -29.81 15.53 -9.77
C ASP A 149 -30.13 16.28 -8.48
N LEU A 150 -29.95 15.66 -7.31
CA LEU A 150 -30.12 16.32 -6.01
C LEU A 150 -29.07 17.42 -5.74
N HIS A 151 -27.97 17.43 -6.50
CA HIS A 151 -26.85 18.36 -6.34
C HIS A 151 -26.82 19.46 -7.40
N ARG A 152 -27.62 19.32 -8.46
CA ARG A 152 -27.79 20.38 -9.44
C ARG A 152 -28.58 21.50 -8.75
N LYS A 153 -28.03 22.72 -8.75
CA LYS A 153 -28.85 23.89 -8.42
C LYS A 153 -29.96 23.93 -9.47
N SER A 154 -31.22 23.80 -9.04
CA SER A 154 -32.38 24.02 -9.88
C SER A 154 -32.19 25.34 -10.63
N GLY A 155 -32.05 25.26 -11.95
CA GLY A 155 -31.84 26.43 -12.79
C GLY A 155 -33.07 27.32 -12.77
N VAL A 156 -33.12 28.28 -11.83
CA VAL A 156 -33.79 29.54 -12.08
C VAL A 156 -32.69 30.46 -12.60
N GLN A 157 -32.52 30.48 -13.93
CA GLN A 157 -31.84 31.58 -14.60
C GLN A 157 -32.64 32.86 -14.31
N ARG A 158 -32.00 33.86 -13.72
CA ARG A 158 -32.46 35.26 -13.75
C ARG A 158 -31.60 36.01 -14.75
#